data_AF-A0AAW5QZC8-F1
#
_entry.id   AF-A0AAW5QZC8-F1
#
_cell.length_a   1.000
_cell.length_b   1.000
_cell.length_c   1.000
_cell.angle_alpha   90.00
_cell.angle_beta   90.00
_cell.angle_gamma   90.00
#
_symmetry.space_group_name_H-M   'P 1'
#
loop_
_entity.id
_entity.type
_entity.pdbx_description
1 polymer ?
#
loop_
_entity_poly.entity_id
_entity_poly.type
_entity_poly.pdbx_seq_one_letter_code
_entity_poly.pdbx_strand_id
1 'polypeptide(L)'
;MTDPRKITSYTVDGALKIVSKDDPGPGGAHHAYVIAWGKGELPIKFQFGHTLESGHNGVTDEALLAVIVDRLRSFQAGPLSCRENEIALTKIEEALHWLHHRTRDRLARGVKGTGRA
;
A
#
# COMPACT_ATOMS: atom_id res chain seq x y z
N MET A 1 22.54 3.19 -4.78
CA MET A 1 21.66 3.17 -3.61
C MET A 1 21.68 4.56 -3.04
N THR A 2 20.66 5.35 -3.36
CA THR A 2 20.48 6.69 -2.82
C THR A 2 20.13 6.57 -1.34
N ASP A 3 20.43 7.62 -0.55
CA ASP A 3 20.14 7.61 0.88
C ASP A 3 18.65 7.35 1.15
N PRO A 4 18.33 6.59 2.21
CA PRO A 4 16.96 6.28 2.57
C PRO A 4 16.10 7.55 2.72
N ARG A 5 15.01 7.64 1.95
CA ARG A 5 14.13 8.82 2.00
C ARG A 5 13.13 8.67 3.13
N LYS A 6 13.15 9.61 4.07
CA LYS A 6 12.16 9.69 5.15
C LYS A 6 10.82 10.20 4.61
N ILE A 7 9.73 9.52 4.98
CA ILE A 7 8.36 9.94 4.66
C ILE A 7 7.77 10.57 5.93
N THR A 8 7.51 11.87 5.87
CA THR A 8 7.07 12.67 7.04
C THR A 8 5.63 13.16 6.94
N SER A 9 4.99 13.00 5.79
CA SER A 9 3.55 13.25 5.64
C SER A 9 2.79 12.25 6.52
N TYR A 10 1.84 12.75 7.33
CA TYR A 10 0.92 11.97 8.16
C TYR A 10 1.49 11.36 9.46
N THR A 11 2.66 11.78 9.94
CA THR A 11 3.10 11.45 11.31
C THR A 11 2.36 12.34 12.33
N VAL A 12 1.49 11.76 13.16
CA VAL A 12 0.69 12.51 14.15
C VAL A 12 1.50 12.86 15.40
N ASP A 13 2.43 12.00 15.82
CA ASP A 13 3.24 12.15 17.05
C ASP A 13 4.74 11.87 16.84
N GLY A 14 5.14 11.48 15.63
CA GLY A 14 6.52 11.10 15.30
C GLY A 14 6.98 9.77 15.91
N ALA A 15 6.10 9.01 16.56
CA ALA A 15 6.42 7.72 17.17
C ALA A 15 6.78 6.66 16.11
N LEU A 16 6.16 6.77 14.92
CA LEU A 16 6.46 5.94 13.76
C LEU A 16 7.38 6.68 12.80
N LYS A 17 8.45 6.01 12.37
CA LYS A 17 9.35 6.48 11.31
C LYS A 17 9.17 5.62 10.08
N ILE A 18 8.80 6.24 8.96
CA ILE A 18 8.62 5.56 7.66
C ILE A 18 9.76 5.98 6.75
N VAL A 19 10.43 5.00 6.15
CA VAL A 19 11.63 5.21 5.33
C VAL A 19 11.60 4.30 4.12
N SER A 20 11.83 4.82 2.91
CA SER A 20 12.10 3.99 1.73
C SER A 20 13.57 3.54 1.74
N LYS A 21 13.84 2.30 1.33
CA LYS A 21 15.16 1.64 1.47
C LYS A 21 15.82 1.32 0.13
N ASP A 22 15.16 1.58 -0.99
CA ASP A 22 15.66 1.38 -2.34
C ASP A 22 15.49 2.63 -3.20
N ASP A 23 16.06 2.59 -4.40
CA ASP A 23 15.85 3.60 -5.43
C ASP A 23 14.48 3.36 -6.10
N PRO A 24 13.80 4.40 -6.62
CA PRO A 24 12.58 4.19 -7.39
C PRO A 24 12.82 3.23 -8.55
N GLY A 25 11.96 2.21 -8.69
CA GLY A 25 12.06 1.28 -9.81
C GLY A 25 11.44 1.86 -11.10
N PRO A 26 11.29 1.03 -12.14
CA PRO A 26 10.84 1.48 -13.47
C PRO A 26 9.47 2.17 -13.48
N GLY A 27 8.59 1.83 -12.54
CA GLY A 27 7.27 2.47 -12.37
C GLY A 27 7.28 3.77 -11.56
N GLY A 28 8.45 4.27 -11.15
CA GLY A 28 8.61 5.50 -10.36
C GLY A 28 8.34 5.35 -8.86
N ALA A 29 7.93 4.17 -8.39
CA ALA A 29 7.73 3.87 -6.97
C ALA A 29 8.92 3.12 -6.37
N HIS A 30 9.16 3.31 -5.07
CA HIS A 30 10.04 2.48 -4.27
C HIS A 30 9.33 1.15 -3.94
N HIS A 31 10.09 0.07 -3.72
CA HIS A 31 9.55 -1.25 -3.45
C HIS A 31 9.92 -1.76 -2.07
N ALA A 32 10.87 -1.13 -1.39
CA ALA A 32 11.27 -1.48 -0.03
C ALA A 32 11.02 -0.30 0.91
N TYR A 33 10.20 -0.52 1.94
CA TYR A 33 9.94 0.43 3.01
C TYR A 33 10.19 -0.22 4.36
N VAL A 34 10.48 0.61 5.36
CA VAL A 34 10.52 0.20 6.77
C VAL A 34 9.67 1.16 7.58
N ILE A 35 8.80 0.61 8.43
CA ILE A 35 8.12 1.34 9.50
C ILE A 35 8.81 0.95 10.80
N ALA A 36 9.38 1.92 11.53
CA ALA A 36 10.09 1.68 12.79
C ALA A 36 9.43 2.41 13.97
N TRP A 37 9.45 1.79 15.14
CA TRP A 37 8.92 2.32 16.41
C TRP A 37 9.79 1.85 17.58
N GLY A 38 10.23 2.75 18.47
CA GLY A 38 11.05 2.39 19.62
C GLY A 38 12.27 1.54 19.23
N LYS A 39 12.26 0.24 19.60
CA LYS A 39 13.29 -0.76 19.27
C LYS A 39 12.84 -1.78 18.18
N GLY A 40 11.63 -1.64 17.64
CA GLY A 40 11.05 -2.53 16.63
C GLY A 40 11.02 -1.89 15.23
N GLU A 41 11.01 -2.74 14.23
CA GLU A 41 10.80 -2.35 12.84
C GLU A 41 10.00 -3.41 12.07
N LEU A 42 9.30 -2.96 11.03
CA LEU A 42 8.55 -3.78 10.10
C LEU A 42 8.99 -3.44 8.68
N PRO A 43 9.77 -4.33 8.03
CA PRO A 43 10.03 -4.25 6.61
C PRO A 43 8.75 -4.53 5.80
N ILE A 44 8.47 -3.68 4.82
CA ILE A 44 7.39 -3.85 3.84
C ILE A 44 8.04 -3.90 2.46
N LYS A 45 7.88 -5.03 1.78
CA LYS A 45 8.37 -5.22 0.41
C LYS A 45 7.19 -5.32 -0.54
N PHE A 46 7.06 -4.35 -1.43
CA PHE A 46 6.07 -4.36 -2.50
C PHE A 46 6.50 -5.28 -3.65
N GLN A 47 5.51 -5.78 -4.37
CA GLN A 47 5.69 -6.56 -5.58
C GLN A 47 6.59 -5.79 -6.56
N PHE A 48 7.68 -6.41 -6.98
CA PHE A 48 8.60 -5.87 -7.97
C PHE A 48 8.49 -6.66 -9.27
N GLY A 49 8.14 -5.96 -10.35
CA GLY A 49 7.87 -6.59 -11.64
C GLY A 49 6.47 -7.22 -11.73
N HIS A 50 6.06 -7.59 -12.94
CA HIS A 50 4.73 -8.12 -13.19
C HIS A 50 4.63 -9.56 -12.67
N THR A 51 3.57 -9.87 -11.90
CA THR A 51 3.39 -11.19 -11.26
C THR A 51 3.42 -12.37 -12.24
N LEU A 52 2.97 -12.17 -13.48
CA LEU A 52 3.04 -13.22 -14.52
C LEU A 52 4.48 -13.60 -14.91
N GLU A 53 5.44 -12.69 -14.75
CA GLU A 53 6.84 -12.90 -15.12
C GLU A 53 7.69 -13.27 -13.90
N SER A 54 7.49 -12.57 -12.79
CA SER A 54 8.32 -12.69 -11.59
C SER A 54 7.71 -13.55 -10.47
N GLY A 55 6.49 -14.04 -10.67
CA GLY A 55 5.68 -14.58 -9.57
C GLY A 55 5.34 -13.52 -8.51
N HIS A 56 4.78 -13.97 -7.40
CA HIS A 56 4.56 -13.14 -6.22
C HIS A 56 5.85 -13.01 -5.41
N ASN A 57 6.35 -11.79 -5.22
CA ASN A 57 7.61 -11.52 -4.52
C ASN A 57 7.54 -10.36 -3.51
N GLY A 58 6.33 -9.85 -3.26
CA GLY A 58 6.02 -8.79 -2.31
C GLY A 58 4.52 -8.56 -2.20
N VAL A 59 4.12 -7.63 -1.33
CA VAL A 59 2.73 -7.22 -1.15
C VAL A 59 2.27 -6.31 -2.29
N THR A 60 0.96 -6.23 -2.51
CA THR A 60 0.37 -5.21 -3.39
C THR A 60 -0.26 -4.09 -2.58
N ASP A 61 -0.53 -2.96 -3.22
CA ASP A 61 -1.27 -1.86 -2.60
C ASP A 61 -2.64 -2.35 -2.11
N GLU A 62 -3.34 -3.15 -2.93
CA GLU A 62 -4.64 -3.71 -2.60
C GLU A 62 -4.60 -4.63 -1.38
N ALA A 63 -3.55 -5.45 -1.24
CA ALA A 63 -3.41 -6.34 -0.10
C ALA A 63 -3.23 -5.56 1.22
N LEU A 64 -2.43 -4.50 1.21
CA LEU A 64 -2.27 -3.63 2.39
C LEU A 64 -3.55 -2.86 2.70
N LEU A 65 -4.20 -2.28 1.68
CA LEU A 65 -5.46 -1.56 1.88
C LEU A 65 -6.57 -2.50 2.40
N ALA A 66 -6.64 -3.74 1.95
CA ALA A 66 -7.59 -4.73 2.45
C ALA A 66 -7.40 -5.03 3.94
N VAL A 67 -6.15 -5.11 4.42
CA VAL A 67 -5.86 -5.23 5.86
C VAL A 67 -6.37 -4.00 6.62
N ILE A 68 -6.20 -2.79 6.08
CA ILE A 68 -6.72 -1.58 6.73
C ILE A 68 -8.25 -1.54 6.73
N VAL A 69 -8.91 -1.96 5.64
CA VAL A 69 -10.37 -2.11 5.58
C VAL A 69 -10.88 -3.04 6.67
N ASP A 70 -10.29 -4.22 6.81
CA ASP A 70 -10.67 -5.21 7.83
C ASP A 70 -10.54 -4.65 9.26
N ARG A 71 -9.45 -3.93 9.53
CA ARG A 71 -9.22 -3.26 10.81
C ARG A 71 -10.26 -2.16 11.08
N LEU A 72 -10.54 -1.30 10.10
CA LEU A 72 -11.51 -0.22 10.27
C LEU A 72 -12.93 -0.76 10.46
N ARG A 73 -13.32 -1.80 9.72
CA ARG A 73 -14.60 -2.50 9.94
C ARG A 73 -14.69 -3.07 11.36
N SER A 74 -13.61 -3.68 11.84
CA SER A 74 -13.54 -4.22 13.20
C SER A 74 -13.65 -3.14 14.27
N PHE A 75 -12.98 -1.99 14.10
CA PHE A 75 -13.12 -0.85 15.03
C PHE A 75 -14.53 -0.25 14.98
N GLN A 76 -15.10 -0.11 13.78
CA GLN A 76 -16.44 0.44 13.59
C GLN A 76 -17.53 -0.45 14.17
N ALA A 77 -17.34 -1.77 14.14
CA ALA A 77 -18.24 -2.74 14.76
C ALA A 77 -18.03 -2.87 16.29
N GLY A 78 -16.89 -2.39 16.80
CA GLY A 78 -16.48 -2.54 18.18
C GLY A 78 -16.75 -1.30 19.06
N PRO A 79 -16.22 -1.30 20.30
CA PRO A 79 -16.39 -0.20 21.26
C PRO A 79 -15.74 1.13 20.84
N LEU A 80 -14.88 1.10 19.82
CA LEU A 80 -14.16 2.25 19.29
C LEU A 80 -14.81 2.82 18.02
N SER A 81 -16.10 2.53 17.82
CA SER A 81 -16.88 3.04 16.69
C SER A 81 -16.93 4.57 16.70
N CYS A 82 -16.67 5.19 15.55
CA CYS A 82 -16.76 6.65 15.40
C CYS A 82 -17.02 7.05 13.94
N ARG A 83 -17.39 8.32 13.72
CA ARG A 83 -17.68 8.84 12.39
C ARG A 83 -16.43 8.85 11.50
N GLU A 84 -15.28 9.16 12.08
CA GLU A 84 -14.01 9.27 11.37
C GLU A 84 -13.57 7.90 10.81
N ASN A 85 -13.80 6.82 11.56
CA ASN A 85 -13.54 5.46 11.10
C ASN A 85 -14.39 5.10 9.87
N GLU A 86 -15.68 5.44 9.88
CA GLU A 86 -16.59 5.21 8.75
C GLU A 86 -16.19 6.00 7.50
N ILE A 87 -15.81 7.27 7.67
CA ILE A 87 -15.31 8.12 6.57
C ILE A 87 -14.02 7.53 6.00
N ALA A 88 -13.06 7.16 6.85
CA ALA A 88 -11.81 6.55 6.42
C ALA A 88 -12.06 5.23 5.68
N LEU A 89 -12.95 4.39 6.20
CA LEU A 89 -13.34 3.12 5.59
C LEU A 89 -13.88 3.33 4.18
N THR A 90 -14.84 4.24 4.03
CA THR A 90 -15.45 4.58 2.72
C THR A 90 -14.38 5.00 1.70
N LYS A 91 -13.41 5.82 2.12
CA LYS A 91 -12.36 6.32 1.21
C LYS A 91 -11.34 5.25 0.83
N ILE A 92 -11.04 4.33 1.72
CA ILE A 92 -10.15 3.22 1.42
C ILE A 92 -10.84 2.21 0.50
N GLU A 93 -12.13 1.93 0.70
CA GLU A 93 -12.93 1.08 -0.20
C GLU A 93 -13.06 1.69 -1.61
N GLU A 94 -13.21 3.02 -1.70
CA GLU A 94 -13.17 3.75 -2.97
C GLU A 94 -11.80 3.64 -3.67
N ALA A 95 -10.70 3.77 -2.92
CA ALA A 95 -9.36 3.57 -3.46
C ALA A 95 -9.17 2.15 -4.02
N LEU A 96 -9.61 1.13 -3.27
CA LEU A 96 -9.61 -0.28 -3.72
C LEU A 96 -10.44 -0.48 -4.99
N HIS A 97 -11.63 0.15 -5.07
CA HIS A 97 -12.46 0.10 -6.26
C HIS A 97 -11.70 0.59 -7.50
N TRP A 98 -11.00 1.72 -7.41
CA TRP A 98 -10.25 2.28 -8.52
C TRP A 98 -9.03 1.45 -8.92
N LEU A 99 -8.32 0.87 -7.95
CA LEU A 99 -7.22 -0.06 -8.21
C LEU A 99 -7.70 -1.31 -8.96
N HIS A 100 -8.81 -1.91 -8.52
CA HIS A 100 -9.43 -3.05 -9.21
C HIS A 100 -10.00 -2.67 -10.58
N HIS A 101 -10.62 -1.50 -10.71
CA HIS A 101 -11.11 -1.00 -11.99
C HIS A 101 -9.97 -0.92 -13.01
N ARG A 102 -8.84 -0.30 -12.65
CA ARG A 102 -7.66 -0.22 -13.50
C ARG A 102 -7.16 -1.61 -13.93
N THR A 103 -7.12 -2.57 -13.01
CA THR A 103 -6.70 -3.95 -13.33
C THR A 103 -7.69 -4.65 -14.27
N ARG A 104 -9.00 -4.49 -14.07
CA ARG A 104 -10.05 -5.05 -14.94
C ARG A 104 -10.06 -4.42 -16.33
N ASP A 105 -9.87 -3.11 -16.42
CA ASP A 105 -9.77 -2.40 -17.69
C ASP A 105 -8.57 -2.90 -18.52
N ARG A 106 -7.41 -3.09 -17.87
CA ARG A 106 -6.22 -3.67 -18.51
C ARG A 106 -6.43 -5.11 -18.97
N LEU A 107 -7.19 -5.89 -18.21
CA LEU A 107 -7.61 -7.24 -18.59
C LEU A 107 -8.53 -7.20 -19.82
N ALA A 108 -9.53 -6.33 -19.82
CA ALA A 108 -10.50 -6.19 -20.92
C ALA A 108 -9.82 -5.74 -22.23
N ARG A 109 -8.80 -4.88 -22.15
CA ARG A 109 -7.99 -4.47 -23.29
C ARG A 109 -6.92 -5.48 -23.72
N GLY A 110 -6.79 -6.61 -23.02
CA GLY A 110 -5.80 -7.65 -23.33
C GLY A 110 -4.35 -7.26 -23.05
N VAL A 111 -4.10 -6.22 -22.25
CA VAL A 111 -2.76 -5.65 -21.99
C VAL A 111 -2.19 -6.03 -20.61
N LYS A 112 -2.85 -6.94 -19.87
CA LYS A 112 -2.34 -7.45 -18.58
C LYS A 112 -0.95 -8.08 -18.79
N GLY A 113 0.06 -7.66 -18.03
CA GLY A 113 1.45 -8.13 -18.23
C GLY A 113 2.35 -7.15 -18.95
N THR A 114 1.80 -6.23 -19.71
CA THR A 114 2.62 -5.35 -20.56
C THR A 114 2.84 -3.99 -19.92
N GLY A 115 4.00 -3.37 -20.15
CA GLY A 115 4.25 -1.97 -19.75
C GLY A 115 3.41 -0.93 -20.52
N ARG A 116 2.50 -1.37 -21.40
CA ARG A 116 1.63 -0.48 -22.17
C ARG A 116 0.44 -0.05 -21.32
N ALA A 117 0.10 1.23 -21.41
CA ALA A 117 -1.03 1.84 -20.72
C ALA A 117 -2.35 1.28 -21.21
#